data_AF-A0A4Y2A9C1-F1
#
_entry.id   AF-A0A4Y2A9C1-F1
#
_cell.length_a   1.000
_cell.length_b   1.000
_cell.length_c   1.000
_cell.angle_alpha   90.00
_cell.angle_beta   90.00
_cell.angle_gamma   90.00
#
_symmetry.space_group_name_H-M   'P 1'
#
loop_
_entity.id
_entity.type
_entity.pdbx_description
1 polymer ?
#
loop_
_entity_poly.entity_id
_entity_poly.type
_entity_poly.pdbx_seq_one_letter_code
_entity_poly.pdbx_strand_id
1 'polypeptide(L)'
;MAFLGLARKKDLQVLTTELGLPVSDNFKIIQLRYLITRSGQYEEEFVKNLLSNIADERKMAEQDNELAKKEVADNERVEKERLFGLEKLKIQLELQIISQMEAIAQGLDQPKMDATRIVPRFNPKEDEIGLYLTIFER
;
A
#
# COMPACT_ATOMS: atom_id res chain seq x y z
N MET A 1 39.79 27.76 -3.67
CA MET A 1 38.91 28.19 -4.82
C MET A 1 38.43 27.08 -5.78
N ALA A 2 39.11 25.93 -5.92
CA ALA A 2 38.75 24.89 -6.91
C ALA A 2 37.42 24.16 -6.59
N PHE A 3 37.07 24.03 -5.31
CA PHE A 3 35.90 23.26 -4.87
C PHE A 3 34.56 23.84 -5.36
N LEU A 4 34.42 25.17 -5.41
CA LEU A 4 33.24 25.83 -5.97
C LEU A 4 33.08 25.58 -7.49
N GLY A 5 34.15 25.17 -8.18
CA GLY A 5 34.10 24.80 -9.60
C GLY A 5 33.50 23.42 -9.84
N LEU A 6 33.52 22.54 -8.85
CA LEU A 6 32.94 21.19 -8.91
C LEU A 6 31.48 21.15 -8.41
N ALA A 7 31.05 22.22 -7.74
CA ALA A 7 29.70 22.34 -7.20
C ALA A 7 28.65 22.52 -8.31
N ARG A 8 27.46 21.95 -8.12
CA ARG A 8 26.34 22.15 -9.05
C ARG A 8 25.73 23.54 -8.89
N LYS A 9 25.07 24.03 -9.95
CA LYS A 9 24.37 25.32 -9.93
C LYS A 9 23.38 25.44 -8.76
N LYS A 10 22.55 24.41 -8.53
CA LYS A 10 21.55 24.42 -7.43
C LYS A 10 22.23 24.52 -6.06
N ASP A 11 23.26 23.71 -5.83
CA ASP A 11 24.01 23.71 -4.57
C ASP A 11 24.69 25.09 -4.33
N LEU A 12 25.21 25.72 -5.39
CA LEU A 12 25.75 27.09 -5.32
C LEU A 12 24.68 28.16 -5.08
N GLN A 13 23.46 27.99 -5.60
CA GLN A 13 22.35 28.90 -5.32
C GLN A 13 21.97 28.83 -3.85
N VAL A 14 21.79 27.63 -3.30
CA VAL A 14 21.51 27.44 -1.86
C VAL A 14 22.64 28.04 -1.02
N LEU A 15 23.89 27.73 -1.34
CA LEU A 15 25.06 28.31 -0.65
C LEU A 15 25.06 29.84 -0.67
N THR A 16 24.70 30.45 -1.80
CA THR A 16 24.65 31.92 -1.92
C THR A 16 23.51 32.49 -1.06
N THR A 17 22.36 31.81 -0.99
CA THR A 17 21.23 32.17 -0.10
C THR A 17 21.60 32.05 1.37
N GLU A 18 22.29 30.98 1.78
CA GLU A 18 22.75 30.75 3.16
C GLU A 18 23.77 31.81 3.60
N LEU A 19 24.59 32.31 2.66
CA LEU A 19 25.48 33.45 2.89
C LEU A 19 24.75 34.81 2.92
N GLY A 20 23.42 34.83 2.84
CA GLY A 20 22.61 36.05 2.85
C GLY A 20 22.79 36.94 1.60
N LEU A 21 23.34 36.39 0.52
CA LEU A 21 23.56 37.10 -0.72
C LEU A 21 22.33 36.96 -1.63
N PRO A 22 21.98 37.99 -2.42
CA PRO A 22 20.84 37.92 -3.32
C PRO A 22 21.09 36.86 -4.41
N VAL A 23 20.14 35.92 -4.54
CA VAL A 23 20.18 34.89 -5.59
C VAL A 23 19.09 35.16 -6.61
N SER A 24 19.47 35.10 -7.88
CA SER A 24 18.54 35.11 -9.02
C SER A 24 18.66 33.81 -9.80
N ASP A 25 17.54 33.28 -10.28
CA ASP A 25 17.51 32.06 -11.10
C ASP A 25 18.30 32.18 -12.41
N ASN A 26 18.41 33.41 -12.92
CA ASN A 26 19.15 33.73 -14.13
C ASN A 26 20.67 33.77 -13.93
N PHE A 27 21.16 33.67 -12.70
CA PHE A 27 22.59 33.68 -12.46
C PHE A 27 23.29 32.45 -13.03
N LYS A 28 24.42 32.70 -13.70
CA LYS A 28 25.33 31.65 -14.16
C LYS A 28 26.18 31.15 -12.99
N ILE A 29 26.68 29.92 -13.08
CA ILE A 29 27.63 29.35 -12.09
C ILE A 29 28.79 30.31 -11.81
N ILE A 30 29.32 30.95 -12.85
CA ILE A 30 30.43 31.91 -12.72
C ILE A 30 30.03 33.13 -11.89
N GLN A 31 28.81 33.66 -12.06
CA GLN A 31 28.31 34.80 -11.30
C GLN A 31 28.08 34.45 -9.82
N LEU A 32 27.52 33.26 -9.55
CA LEU A 32 27.35 32.76 -8.17
C LEU A 32 28.70 32.60 -7.47
N ARG A 33 29.66 31.96 -8.13
CA ARG A 33 31.03 31.81 -7.61
C ARG A 33 31.68 33.16 -7.32
N TYR A 34 31.49 34.12 -8.23
CA TYR A 34 32.02 35.47 -8.06
C TYR A 34 31.41 36.18 -6.84
N LEU A 35 30.09 36.08 -6.66
CA LEU A 35 29.39 36.66 -5.50
C LEU A 35 29.89 36.06 -4.18
N ILE A 36 30.02 34.72 -4.12
CA ILE A 36 30.50 34.01 -2.93
C ILE A 36 31.94 34.46 -2.59
N THR A 37 32.85 34.41 -3.56
CA THR A 37 34.27 34.76 -3.36
C THR A 37 34.50 36.23 -3.04
N ARG A 38 33.65 37.14 -3.54
CA ARG A 38 33.77 38.58 -3.30
C ARG A 38 33.03 39.04 -2.04
N SER A 39 32.30 38.14 -1.38
CA SER A 39 31.63 38.45 -0.12
C SER A 39 32.65 38.71 0.99
N GLY A 40 32.40 39.71 1.84
CA GLY A 40 33.24 39.98 3.01
C GLY A 40 33.18 38.89 4.08
N GLN A 41 32.26 37.93 3.94
CA GLN A 41 32.04 36.78 4.81
C GLN A 41 32.66 35.50 4.24
N TYR A 42 33.43 35.60 3.15
CA TYR A 42 34.05 34.44 2.52
C TYR A 42 35.19 33.89 3.39
N GLU A 43 34.93 32.75 4.00
CA GLU A 43 35.93 31.92 4.68
C GLU A 43 35.95 30.54 4.03
N GLU A 44 37.12 30.11 3.53
CA GLU A 44 37.22 28.92 2.67
C GLU A 44 36.77 27.63 3.35
N GLU A 45 37.13 27.40 4.63
CA GLU A 45 36.71 26.21 5.37
C GLU A 45 35.21 26.24 5.68
N PHE A 46 34.69 27.39 6.13
CA PHE A 46 33.27 27.56 6.39
C PHE A 46 32.42 27.29 5.14
N VAL A 47 32.77 27.91 4.01
CA VAL A 47 32.05 27.76 2.74
C VAL A 47 32.16 26.32 2.22
N LYS A 48 33.30 25.67 2.42
CA LYS A 48 33.49 24.25 2.04
C LYS A 48 32.62 23.32 2.89
N ASN A 49 32.58 23.52 4.21
CA ASN A 49 31.74 22.74 5.12
C ASN A 49 30.26 22.96 4.82
N LEU A 50 29.84 24.21 4.60
CA LEU A 50 28.47 24.55 4.25
C LEU A 50 28.05 23.89 2.92
N LEU A 51 28.91 23.93 1.91
CA LEU A 51 28.65 23.23 0.64
C LEU A 51 28.56 21.70 0.82
N SER A 52 29.37 21.12 1.70
CA SER A 52 29.29 19.68 2.01
C SER A 52 27.95 19.33 2.63
N ASN A 53 27.51 20.12 3.62
CA ASN A 53 26.21 19.92 4.27
C ASN A 53 25.06 20.01 3.27
N ILE A 54 25.07 21.01 2.38
CA ILE A 54 24.05 21.13 1.30
C ILE A 54 24.06 19.90 0.39
N ALA A 55 25.25 19.39 0.05
CA ALA A 55 25.36 18.22 -0.81
C ALA A 55 24.82 16.95 -0.13
N ASP A 56 25.03 16.82 1.19
CA ASP A 56 24.55 15.72 2.03
C ASP A 56 23.04 15.79 2.27
N GLU A 57 22.49 16.97 2.59
CA GLU A 57 21.04 17.19 2.74
C GLU A 57 20.29 16.80 1.48
N ARG A 58 20.77 17.24 0.32
CA ARG A 58 20.16 16.86 -0.96
C ARG A 58 20.27 15.35 -1.20
N LYS A 59 21.38 14.71 -0.83
CA LYS A 59 21.52 13.25 -0.96
C LYS A 59 20.52 12.52 -0.06
N MET A 60 20.32 12.99 1.17
CA MET A 60 19.31 12.45 2.08
C MET A 60 17.89 12.64 1.52
N ALA A 61 17.57 13.83 0.99
CA ALA A 61 16.27 14.09 0.39
C ALA A 61 16.00 13.24 -0.87
N GLU A 62 17.03 12.99 -1.70
CA GLU A 62 16.91 12.08 -2.84
C GLU A 62 16.67 10.64 -2.39
N GLN A 63 17.38 10.17 -1.36
CA GLN A 63 17.19 8.83 -0.80
C GLN A 63 15.79 8.64 -0.20
N ASP A 64 15.30 9.63 0.53
CA ASP A 64 13.96 9.59 1.13
C ASP A 64 12.86 9.56 0.05
N ASN A 65 13.03 10.34 -1.02
CA ASN A 65 12.12 10.31 -2.16
C ASN A 65 12.17 8.97 -2.92
N GLU A 66 13.35 8.37 -3.07
CA GLU A 66 13.46 7.01 -3.65
C GLU A 66 12.81 5.95 -2.77
N LEU A 67 12.96 6.03 -1.45
CA LEU A 67 12.29 5.13 -0.51
C LEU A 67 10.77 5.30 -0.57
N ALA A 68 10.28 6.54 -0.53
CA ALA A 68 8.85 6.82 -0.65
C ALA A 68 8.27 6.30 -1.97
N LYS A 69 8.97 6.46 -3.10
CA LYS A 69 8.55 5.91 -4.39
C LYS A 69 8.51 4.39 -4.39
N LYS A 70 9.48 3.73 -3.76
CA LYS A 70 9.48 2.26 -3.63
C LYS A 70 8.33 1.78 -2.76
N GLU A 71 8.07 2.43 -1.64
CA GLU A 71 6.98 2.07 -0.73
C GLU A 71 5.62 2.22 -1.40
N VAL A 72 5.41 3.30 -2.16
CA VAL A 72 4.19 3.48 -2.97
C VAL A 72 4.04 2.38 -4.01
N ALA A 73 5.12 2.03 -4.71
CA ALA A 73 5.09 0.98 -5.73
C ALA A 73 4.80 -0.41 -5.13
N ASP A 74 5.39 -0.73 -3.97
CA ASP A 74 5.14 -1.98 -3.27
C ASP A 74 3.70 -2.05 -2.73
N ASN A 75 3.18 -0.96 -2.15
CA ASN A 75 1.78 -0.88 -1.72
C ASN A 75 0.82 -1.05 -2.91
N GLU A 76 1.11 -0.47 -4.06
CA GLU A 76 0.29 -0.64 -5.27
C GLU A 76 0.28 -2.09 -5.75
N ARG A 77 1.41 -2.79 -5.65
CA ARG A 77 1.50 -4.23 -5.98
C ARG A 77 0.67 -5.08 -5.02
N VAL A 78 0.81 -4.84 -3.71
CA VAL A 78 0.05 -5.57 -2.68
C VAL A 78 -1.45 -5.35 -2.87
N GLU A 79 -1.88 -4.12 -3.15
CA GLU A 79 -3.29 -3.82 -3.36
C GLU A 79 -3.83 -4.48 -4.64
N LYS A 80 -3.04 -4.52 -5.72
CA LYS A 80 -3.43 -5.26 -6.94
C LYS A 80 -3.58 -6.76 -6.69
N GLU A 81 -2.68 -7.37 -5.93
CA GLU A 81 -2.79 -8.79 -5.55
C GLU A 81 -4.03 -9.04 -4.68
N ARG A 82 -4.32 -8.14 -3.74
CA ARG A 82 -5.52 -8.20 -2.89
C ARG A 82 -6.80 -8.12 -3.72
N LEU A 83 -6.88 -7.18 -4.66
CA LEU A 83 -8.03 -7.01 -5.56
C LEU A 83 -8.23 -8.25 -6.44
N PHE A 84 -7.15 -8.78 -7.00
CA PHE A 84 -7.19 -10.01 -7.80
C PHE A 84 -7.68 -11.21 -6.99
N GLY A 85 -7.23 -11.35 -5.74
CA GLY A 85 -7.69 -12.39 -4.82
C GLY A 85 -9.19 -12.29 -4.52
N LEU A 86 -9.69 -11.07 -4.27
CA LEU A 86 -11.12 -10.82 -4.06
C LEU A 86 -11.96 -11.13 -5.30
N GLU A 87 -11.49 -10.76 -6.50
CA GLU A 87 -12.18 -11.03 -7.75
C GLU A 87 -12.28 -12.53 -8.03
N LYS A 88 -11.21 -13.29 -7.76
CA LYS A 88 -11.23 -14.75 -7.85
C LYS A 88 -12.27 -15.36 -6.90
N LEU A 89 -12.35 -14.88 -5.66
CA LEU A 89 -13.32 -15.37 -4.68
C LEU A 89 -14.76 -15.02 -5.10
N LYS A 90 -14.97 -13.82 -5.64
CA LYS A 90 -16.27 -13.39 -6.18
C LYS A 90 -16.72 -14.31 -7.30
N ILE A 91 -15.86 -14.63 -8.26
CA ILE A 91 -16.16 -15.56 -9.36
C ILE A 91 -16.47 -16.95 -8.82
N GLN A 92 -15.71 -17.46 -7.84
CA GLN A 92 -15.99 -18.75 -7.21
C GLN A 92 -17.37 -18.78 -6.54
N LEU A 93 -17.73 -17.71 -5.83
CA LEU A 93 -19.03 -17.59 -5.18
C LEU A 93 -20.17 -17.49 -6.20
N GLU A 94 -19.99 -16.71 -7.27
CA GLU A 94 -20.94 -16.63 -8.39
C GLU A 94 -21.14 -18.01 -9.03
N LEU A 95 -20.07 -18.76 -9.29
CA LEU A 95 -20.16 -20.13 -9.82
C LEU A 95 -20.88 -21.08 -8.86
N GLN A 96 -20.62 -20.99 -7.56
CA GLN A 96 -21.32 -21.80 -6.55
C GLN A 96 -22.82 -21.44 -6.48
N ILE A 97 -23.18 -20.16 -6.60
CA ILE A 97 -24.58 -19.73 -6.68
C ILE A 97 -25.23 -20.29 -7.93
N ILE A 98 -24.60 -20.17 -9.10
CA ILE A 98 -25.11 -20.71 -10.36
C ILE A 98 -25.32 -22.22 -10.25
N SER A 99 -24.34 -22.96 -9.72
CA SER A 99 -24.46 -24.41 -9.52
C SER A 99 -25.60 -24.79 -8.56
N GLN A 100 -25.80 -24.03 -7.47
CA GLN A 100 -26.95 -24.25 -6.58
C GLN A 100 -28.28 -23.94 -7.29
N MET A 101 -28.34 -22.86 -8.08
CA MET A 101 -29.54 -22.52 -8.85
C MET A 101 -29.84 -23.57 -9.93
N GLU A 102 -28.82 -24.13 -10.59
CA GLU A 102 -28.96 -25.23 -11.53
C GLU A 102 -29.42 -26.51 -10.85
N ALA A 103 -28.91 -26.84 -9.66
CA ALA A 103 -29.37 -27.99 -8.87
C ALA A 103 -30.86 -27.84 -8.46
N ILE A 104 -31.28 -26.62 -8.09
CA ILE A 104 -32.69 -26.31 -7.80
C ILE A 104 -33.55 -26.41 -9.07
N ALA A 105 -33.04 -25.96 -10.22
CA ALA A 105 -33.75 -26.00 -11.50
C ALA A 105 -33.84 -27.42 -12.11
N GLN A 106 -32.84 -28.28 -11.87
CA GLN A 106 -32.81 -29.67 -12.35
C GLN A 106 -33.56 -30.67 -11.45
N GLY A 107 -34.19 -30.20 -10.36
CA GLY A 107 -35.10 -31.03 -9.57
C GLY A 107 -34.46 -32.25 -8.89
N LEU A 108 -33.13 -32.23 -8.65
CA LEU A 108 -32.44 -33.27 -7.90
C LEU A 108 -32.37 -32.88 -6.42
N ASP A 109 -33.37 -33.40 -5.70
CA ASP A 109 -33.21 -34.03 -4.39
C ASP A 109 -32.46 -33.20 -3.32
N GLN A 110 -33.21 -32.34 -2.62
CA GLN A 110 -33.09 -32.41 -1.16
C GLN A 110 -33.29 -33.88 -0.80
N PRO A 111 -32.47 -34.53 0.06
CA PRO A 111 -32.88 -35.78 0.65
C PRO A 111 -34.15 -35.48 1.46
N LYS A 112 -35.30 -35.61 0.82
CA LYS A 112 -36.61 -35.54 1.47
C LYS A 112 -36.68 -36.82 2.25
N MET A 113 -36.11 -36.75 3.44
CA MET A 113 -36.30 -37.71 4.51
C MET A 113 -37.81 -37.79 4.73
N ASP A 114 -38.46 -38.73 4.05
CA ASP A 114 -39.88 -38.97 4.21
C ASP A 114 -40.07 -39.37 5.67
N ALA A 115 -40.66 -38.46 6.47
CA ALA A 115 -40.81 -38.66 7.91
C ALA A 115 -41.56 -39.97 8.19
N THR A 116 -42.45 -40.38 7.29
CA THR A 116 -43.18 -41.65 7.34
C THR A 116 -42.27 -42.88 7.27
N ARG A 117 -41.06 -42.73 6.76
CA ARG A 117 -40.04 -43.78 6.59
C ARG A 117 -39.07 -43.85 7.78
N ILE A 118 -38.96 -42.79 8.56
CA ILE A 118 -37.98 -42.63 9.65
C ILE A 118 -38.65 -42.67 11.01
N VAL A 119 -39.86 -42.14 11.12
CA VAL A 119 -40.65 -42.11 12.34
C VAL A 119 -41.43 -43.42 12.44
N PRO A 120 -41.25 -44.23 13.51
CA PRO A 120 -42.08 -45.40 13.78
C PRO A 120 -43.56 -45.01 13.83
N ARG A 121 -44.47 -45.86 13.36
CA ARG A 121 -45.91 -45.54 13.43
C ARG A 121 -46.39 -45.71 14.87
N PHE A 122 -46.91 -44.64 15.46
CA PHE A 122 -47.48 -44.64 16.81
C PHE A 122 -48.86 -45.30 16.86
N ASN A 123 -49.05 -46.28 17.75
CA ASN A 123 -50.31 -46.94 18.06
C ASN A 123 -50.77 -46.58 19.49
N PRO A 124 -51.83 -45.77 19.68
CA PRO A 124 -52.27 -45.31 20.99
C PRO A 124 -52.81 -46.40 21.93
N LYS A 125 -53.01 -47.63 21.43
CA LYS A 125 -53.46 -48.77 22.24
C LYS A 125 -52.32 -49.58 22.84
N GLU A 126 -51.12 -49.49 22.25
CA GLU A 126 -49.98 -50.35 22.56
C GLU A 126 -48.72 -49.54 22.92
N ASP A 127 -48.58 -48.33 22.37
CA ASP A 127 -47.37 -47.53 22.52
C ASP A 127 -47.52 -46.45 23.62
N GLU A 128 -46.51 -46.35 24.47
CA GLU A 128 -46.40 -45.29 25.47
C GLU A 128 -45.96 -43.97 24.82
N ILE A 129 -46.80 -42.93 24.94
CA ILE A 129 -46.57 -41.64 24.29
C ILE A 129 -45.28 -40.95 24.73
N GLY A 130 -44.86 -41.14 25.99
CA GLY A 130 -43.61 -40.57 26.50
C GLY A 130 -42.37 -41.07 25.77
N LEU A 131 -42.32 -42.38 25.48
CA LEU A 131 -41.20 -43.01 24.78
C LEU A 131 -41.14 -42.63 23.30
N TYR A 132 -42.30 -42.46 22.67
CA TYR A 132 -42.40 -42.02 21.27
C TYR A 132 -41.86 -40.60 21.07
N LEU A 133 -42.13 -39.70 22.03
CA LEU A 133 -41.67 -38.32 21.95
C LEU A 133 -40.16 -38.16 22.16
N THR A 134 -39.51 -39.06 22.90
CA THR A 134 -38.03 -39.06 23.07
C THR A 134 -37.27 -39.12 21.74
N ILE A 135 -37.88 -39.66 20.68
CA ILE A 135 -37.29 -39.77 19.35
C ILE A 135 -37.04 -38.37 18.72
N PHE A 136 -37.78 -37.34 19.14
CA PHE A 136 -37.71 -35.98 18.60
C PHE A 136 -36.87 -35.01 19.44
N GLU A 137 -36.37 -35.43 20.61
CA GLU A 137 -35.69 -34.56 21.57
C GLU A 137 -34.17 -34.41 21.34
N ARG A 138 -33.68 -34.60 20.10
CA ARG A 138 -32.24 -34.53 19.77
C ARG A 138 -31.87 -33.40 18.81
#